data_AF-A0A6V8KRI3-F1
#
_entry.id   AF-A0A6V8KRI3-F1
#
_cell.length_a   1.000
_cell.length_b   1.000
_cell.length_c   1.000
_cell.angle_alpha   90.00
_cell.angle_beta   90.00
_cell.angle_gamma   90.00
#
_symmetry.space_group_name_H-M   'P 1'
#
loop_
_entity.id
_entity.type
_entity.pdbx_description
1 polymer ?
#
loop_
_entity_poly.entity_id
_entity_poly.type
_entity_poly.pdbx_seq_one_letter_code
_entity_poly.pdbx_strand_id
1 'polypeptide(L)'
;MAQGGRPAAAGAGRPEKLALVAGEPPAEPTGDDRLALIFACCHPSLNEPLQVALTLHAASGLAAEAIAAAFLVPTPTMAQRLVRAKRQLRAGGVRFELPPPEEYPLRLPAVLATVYLVFNEGYLASARDTPQRRDLTREALDLARQLAALMPGEPEAAGLAALLELNEARAATRFDAEGRLVLLEEQDRTRWDRRAIEAAAARLRRAVTLDRPGPYLLQAAIAAQHALAPTYARTDWAAIRGLYDTLYLVQPTPVVRLGRAVATRYTDGPAAALAEVDELAQRLSGYRLWHSTRAELLRDLGRDEEAAEATRRALALATNPAERELLARRLGSGSLSPRVG
;
A
#
# COMPACT_ATOMS: atom_id res chain seq x y z
N MET A 1 57.65 -22.98 -38.03
CA MET A 1 57.91 -22.39 -36.69
C MET A 1 57.03 -21.14 -36.61
N ALA A 2 55.85 -21.24 -35.99
CA ALA A 2 55.59 -20.88 -34.58
C ALA A 2 55.50 -19.33 -34.45
N GLN A 3 54.45 -18.63 -34.00
CA GLN A 3 53.23 -18.87 -33.17
C GLN A 3 52.14 -17.85 -33.64
N GLY A 4 50.83 -18.14 -33.63
CA GLY A 4 49.91 -18.03 -32.48
C GLY A 4 49.77 -16.57 -32.02
N GLY A 5 48.68 -15.80 -32.20
CA GLY A 5 47.27 -16.09 -32.02
C GLY A 5 46.80 -15.67 -30.61
N ARG A 6 46.18 -14.48 -30.44
CA ARG A 6 45.00 -14.24 -29.58
C ARG A 6 44.56 -12.75 -29.49
N PRO A 7 43.26 -12.49 -29.23
CA PRO A 7 42.59 -11.20 -29.29
C PRO A 7 42.65 -10.42 -27.95
N ALA A 8 42.35 -9.12 -28.03
CA ALA A 8 42.20 -8.23 -26.88
C ALA A 8 41.06 -8.70 -25.95
N ALA A 9 41.40 -8.92 -24.68
CA ALA A 9 40.49 -9.33 -23.64
C ALA A 9 39.59 -8.16 -23.22
N ALA A 10 38.28 -8.30 -23.44
CA ALA A 10 37.25 -7.61 -22.68
C ALA A 10 37.02 -8.38 -21.37
N GLY A 11 37.06 -7.68 -20.24
CA GLY A 11 36.67 -8.23 -18.94
C GLY A 11 37.68 -7.94 -17.83
N ALA A 12 37.44 -6.87 -17.07
CA ALA A 12 37.90 -6.72 -15.68
C ALA A 12 37.23 -5.48 -15.05
N GLY A 13 36.00 -5.65 -14.57
CA GLY A 13 35.27 -4.62 -13.81
C GLY A 13 34.12 -5.16 -12.95
N ARG A 14 33.94 -6.49 -12.90
CA ARG A 14 33.02 -7.23 -12.04
C ARG A 14 33.80 -8.46 -11.56
N PRO A 15 34.41 -8.39 -10.36
CA PRO A 15 33.95 -9.29 -9.29
C PRO A 15 34.24 -8.79 -7.85
N GLU A 16 34.07 -7.50 -7.52
CA GLU A 16 34.32 -7.00 -6.14
C GLU A 16 33.05 -6.59 -5.36
N LYS A 17 31.90 -6.44 -6.04
CA LYS A 17 30.62 -6.10 -5.37
C LYS A 17 29.76 -7.30 -4.93
N LEU A 18 30.24 -8.53 -5.16
CA LEU A 18 29.54 -9.77 -4.74
C LEU A 18 30.09 -10.42 -3.46
N ALA A 19 31.12 -9.86 -2.83
CA ALA A 19 31.67 -10.37 -1.57
C ALA A 19 30.84 -9.99 -0.32
N LEU A 20 29.82 -9.13 -0.46
CA LEU A 20 29.04 -8.57 0.66
C LEU A 20 27.77 -9.34 1.05
N VAL A 21 27.63 -10.61 0.63
CA VAL A 21 26.53 -11.49 1.09
C VAL A 21 27.03 -12.57 2.06
N ALA A 22 28.34 -12.59 2.36
CA ALA A 22 28.94 -13.34 3.46
C ALA A 22 29.63 -12.46 4.53
N GLY A 23 29.74 -11.15 4.29
CA GLY A 23 30.13 -10.11 5.25
C GLY A 23 29.02 -9.04 5.29
N GLU A 24 28.97 -8.24 6.35
CA GLU A 24 27.92 -7.25 6.62
C GLU A 24 27.40 -6.51 5.36
N PRO A 25 26.08 -6.31 5.23
CA PRO A 25 25.47 -5.64 4.09
C PRO A 25 26.02 -4.21 3.91
N PRO A 26 26.09 -3.70 2.68
CA PRO A 26 26.59 -2.35 2.43
C PRO A 26 25.66 -1.35 3.11
N ALA A 27 26.22 -0.23 3.59
CA ALA A 27 25.48 0.75 4.38
C ALA A 27 24.21 1.25 3.67
N GLU A 28 24.20 1.34 2.33
CA GLU A 28 23.00 1.66 1.52
C GLU A 28 23.09 1.02 0.10
N PRO A 29 22.18 0.11 -0.31
CA PRO A 29 22.11 -0.39 -1.68
C PRO A 29 21.53 0.67 -2.65
N THR A 30 21.93 0.64 -3.94
CA THR A 30 21.31 1.52 -4.95
C THR A 30 19.87 1.08 -5.27
N GLY A 31 19.08 1.96 -5.91
CA GLY A 31 17.68 1.66 -6.27
C GLY A 31 17.52 0.40 -7.13
N ASP A 32 18.35 0.26 -8.16
CA ASP A 32 18.34 -0.90 -9.07
C ASP A 32 18.77 -2.20 -8.34
N ASP A 33 19.74 -2.12 -7.42
CA ASP A 33 20.17 -3.26 -6.60
C ASP A 33 19.02 -3.76 -5.68
N ARG A 34 18.15 -2.84 -5.25
CA ARG A 34 17.04 -3.16 -4.35
C ARG A 34 15.86 -3.81 -5.07
N LEU A 35 15.49 -3.32 -6.25
CA LEU A 35 14.47 -3.98 -7.07
C LEU A 35 14.93 -5.40 -7.45
N ALA A 36 16.21 -5.57 -7.79
CA ALA A 36 16.80 -6.88 -8.04
C ALA A 36 16.69 -7.81 -6.83
N LEU A 37 17.00 -7.32 -5.63
CA LEU A 37 16.85 -8.08 -4.38
C LEU A 37 15.40 -8.48 -4.10
N ILE A 38 14.44 -7.57 -4.37
CA ILE A 38 13.01 -7.86 -4.21
C ILE A 38 12.59 -8.99 -5.14
N PHE A 39 12.95 -8.92 -6.44
CA PHE A 39 12.68 -10.01 -7.38
C PHE A 39 13.32 -11.33 -6.94
N ALA A 40 14.56 -11.29 -6.46
CA ALA A 40 15.26 -12.48 -5.99
C ALA A 40 14.55 -13.14 -4.78
N CYS A 41 14.09 -12.33 -3.82
CA CYS A 41 13.36 -12.78 -2.63
C CYS A 41 11.95 -13.29 -2.94
N CYS A 42 11.29 -12.76 -3.97
CA CYS A 42 10.00 -13.24 -4.49
C CYS A 42 10.16 -14.55 -5.28
N HIS A 43 10.76 -15.57 -4.66
CA HIS A 43 11.08 -16.82 -5.31
C HIS A 43 9.85 -17.75 -5.44
N PRO A 44 9.54 -18.32 -6.63
CA PRO A 44 8.36 -19.15 -6.86
C PRO A 44 8.25 -20.42 -6.00
N SER A 45 9.35 -20.86 -5.39
CA SER A 45 9.35 -22.01 -4.47
C SER A 45 8.64 -21.72 -3.14
N LEU A 46 8.38 -20.46 -2.81
CA LEU A 46 7.58 -20.04 -1.67
C LEU A 46 6.17 -19.68 -2.14
N ASN A 47 5.16 -19.88 -1.29
CA ASN A 47 3.86 -19.28 -1.57
C ASN A 47 3.92 -17.75 -1.42
N GLU A 48 3.05 -17.03 -2.12
CA GLU A 48 3.07 -15.57 -2.20
C GLU A 48 3.08 -14.87 -0.82
N PRO A 49 2.26 -15.28 0.19
CA PRO A 49 2.33 -14.67 1.52
C PRO A 49 3.72 -14.74 2.17
N LEU A 50 4.44 -15.85 1.99
CA LEU A 50 5.80 -16.02 2.52
C LEU A 50 6.83 -15.25 1.70
N GLN A 51 6.67 -15.16 0.38
CA GLN A 51 7.50 -14.31 -0.48
C GLN A 51 7.45 -12.85 -0.01
N VAL A 52 6.23 -12.32 0.14
CA VAL A 52 6.00 -10.92 0.52
C VAL A 52 6.53 -10.64 1.92
N ALA A 53 6.20 -11.50 2.90
CA ALA A 53 6.66 -11.32 4.28
C ALA A 53 8.20 -11.37 4.38
N LEU A 54 8.84 -12.34 3.73
CA LEU A 54 10.30 -12.45 3.73
C LEU A 54 10.94 -11.23 3.07
N THR A 55 10.39 -10.76 1.95
CA THR A 55 10.94 -9.63 1.22
C THR A 55 10.81 -8.33 2.00
N LEU A 56 9.67 -8.07 2.64
CA LEU A 56 9.50 -6.91 3.53
C LEU A 56 10.53 -6.90 4.66
N HIS A 57 10.82 -8.06 5.23
CA HIS A 57 11.81 -8.19 6.29
C HIS A 57 13.25 -8.04 5.78
N ALA A 58 13.60 -8.72 4.68
CA ALA A 58 14.98 -8.83 4.19
C ALA A 58 15.42 -7.67 3.29
N ALA A 59 14.54 -7.20 2.40
CA ALA A 59 14.86 -6.14 1.43
C ALA A 59 14.46 -4.74 1.93
N SER A 60 13.41 -4.64 2.76
CA SER A 60 12.87 -3.35 3.23
C SER A 60 13.12 -3.10 4.72
N GLY A 61 13.68 -4.06 5.45
CA GLY A 61 14.05 -3.91 6.86
C GLY A 61 12.87 -3.75 7.83
N LEU A 62 11.65 -4.14 7.42
CA LEU A 62 10.48 -4.04 8.29
C LEU A 62 10.58 -5.04 9.46
N ALA A 63 10.16 -4.58 10.63
CA ALA A 63 10.06 -5.39 11.84
C ALA A 63 8.92 -6.43 11.71
N ALA A 64 9.02 -7.54 12.44
CA ALA A 64 8.04 -8.62 12.37
C ALA A 64 6.64 -8.17 12.79
N GLU A 65 6.56 -7.18 13.69
CA GLU A 65 5.33 -6.55 14.18
C GLU A 65 4.60 -5.81 13.06
N ALA A 66 5.31 -4.99 12.29
CA ALA A 66 4.75 -4.25 11.15
C ALA A 66 4.25 -5.21 10.07
N ILE A 67 5.04 -6.25 9.77
CA ILE A 67 4.67 -7.29 8.81
C ILE A 67 3.44 -8.08 9.32
N ALA A 68 3.39 -8.43 10.60
CA ALA A 68 2.25 -9.15 11.18
C ALA A 68 0.95 -8.34 11.09
N ALA A 69 1.01 -7.03 11.33
CA ALA A 69 -0.12 -6.11 11.19
C ALA A 69 -0.63 -6.04 9.74
N ALA A 70 0.27 -5.95 8.75
CA ALA A 70 -0.08 -5.96 7.34
C ALA A 70 -0.81 -7.24 6.89
N PHE A 71 -0.46 -8.38 7.48
CA PHE A 71 -1.06 -9.69 7.18
C PHE A 71 -2.26 -10.04 8.08
N LEU A 72 -2.62 -9.17 9.04
CA LEU A 72 -3.66 -9.42 10.05
C LEU A 72 -3.46 -10.74 10.82
N VAL A 73 -2.21 -11.05 11.20
CA VAL A 73 -1.86 -12.23 12.01
C VAL A 73 -1.08 -11.86 13.28
N PRO A 74 -1.01 -12.73 14.30
CA PRO A 74 -0.18 -12.49 15.47
C PRO A 74 1.33 -12.42 15.16
N THR A 75 2.07 -11.54 15.84
CA THR A 75 3.54 -11.40 15.67
C THR A 75 4.32 -12.70 15.81
N PRO A 76 4.05 -13.58 16.81
CA PRO A 76 4.76 -14.86 16.93
C PRO A 76 4.53 -15.77 15.72
N THR A 77 3.32 -15.75 15.15
CA THR A 77 2.98 -16.50 13.93
C THR A 77 3.79 -15.98 12.73
N MET A 78 3.94 -14.66 12.61
CA MET A 78 4.75 -14.07 11.54
C MET A 78 6.24 -14.38 11.70
N ALA A 79 6.79 -14.28 12.91
CA ALA A 79 8.20 -14.62 13.18
C ALA A 79 8.52 -16.07 12.78
N GLN A 80 7.66 -17.03 13.14
CA GLN A 80 7.82 -18.44 12.75
C GLN A 80 7.75 -18.64 11.23
N ARG A 81 6.84 -17.93 10.55
CA ARG A 81 6.72 -17.96 9.08
C ARG A 81 8.00 -17.48 8.40
N LEU A 82 8.59 -16.38 8.88
CA LEU A 82 9.84 -15.84 8.35
C LEU A 82 11.00 -16.82 8.49
N VAL A 83 11.14 -17.47 9.66
CA VAL A 83 12.18 -18.49 9.87
C VAL A 83 12.01 -19.67 8.92
N ARG A 84 10.77 -20.17 8.77
CA ARG A 84 10.47 -21.29 7.86
C ARG A 84 10.77 -20.94 6.40
N ALA A 85 10.40 -19.75 5.95
CA ALA A 85 10.68 -19.28 4.60
C ALA A 85 12.20 -19.21 4.32
N LYS A 86 12.98 -18.63 5.24
CA LYS A 86 14.45 -18.58 5.14
C LYS A 86 15.06 -19.99 5.04
N ARG A 87 14.57 -20.94 5.84
CA ARG A 87 15.03 -22.34 5.81
C ARG A 87 14.70 -23.02 4.47
N GLN A 88 13.52 -22.78 3.92
CA GLN A 88 13.08 -23.38 2.65
C GLN A 88 13.92 -22.88 1.46
N LEU A 89 14.23 -21.58 1.38
CA LEU A 89 15.11 -21.04 0.34
C LEU A 89 16.53 -21.60 0.44
N ARG A 90 17.08 -21.68 1.67
CA ARG A 90 18.41 -22.27 1.91
C ARG A 90 18.46 -23.73 1.50
N ALA A 91 17.45 -24.53 1.85
CA ALA A 91 17.38 -25.93 1.46
C ALA A 91 17.25 -26.13 -0.06
N GLY A 92 16.62 -25.18 -0.76
CA GLY A 92 16.49 -25.18 -2.22
C GLY A 92 17.70 -24.64 -2.98
N GLY A 93 18.77 -24.19 -2.30
CA GLY A 93 19.96 -23.64 -2.95
C GLY A 93 19.71 -22.35 -3.73
N VAL A 94 18.66 -21.60 -3.38
CA VAL A 94 18.28 -20.37 -4.10
C VAL A 94 19.38 -19.33 -3.98
N ARG A 95 19.86 -18.83 -5.12
CA ARG A 95 20.79 -17.71 -5.19
C ARG A 95 20.01 -16.40 -5.25
N PHE A 96 20.46 -15.41 -4.50
CA PHE A 96 19.87 -14.07 -4.50
C PHE A 96 20.47 -13.23 -5.63
N GLU A 97 20.09 -13.58 -6.86
CA GLU A 97 20.50 -12.90 -8.08
C GLU A 97 19.25 -12.36 -8.80
N LEU A 98 19.42 -11.33 -9.65
CA LEU A 98 18.33 -10.84 -10.49
C LEU A 98 17.87 -11.98 -11.41
N PRO A 99 16.58 -12.40 -11.36
CA PRO A 99 16.10 -13.46 -12.22
C PRO A 99 16.10 -13.01 -13.69
N PRO A 100 16.13 -13.96 -14.63
CA PRO A 100 16.05 -13.61 -16.05
C PRO A 100 14.63 -13.08 -16.39
N PRO A 101 14.48 -12.24 -17.44
CA PRO A 101 13.21 -11.53 -17.72
C PRO A 101 11.97 -12.43 -17.87
N GLU A 102 12.15 -13.65 -18.36
CA GLU A 102 11.07 -14.65 -18.50
C GLU A 102 10.45 -15.07 -17.17
N GLU A 103 11.15 -14.90 -16.04
CA GLU A 103 10.63 -15.20 -14.70
C GLU A 103 9.88 -14.02 -14.07
N TYR A 104 10.00 -12.79 -14.62
CA TYR A 104 9.37 -11.62 -14.01
C TYR A 104 7.85 -11.76 -13.86
N PRO A 105 7.09 -12.23 -14.87
CA PRO A 105 5.64 -12.37 -14.73
C PRO A 105 5.23 -13.29 -13.58
N LEU A 106 5.99 -14.35 -13.31
CA LEU A 106 5.70 -15.32 -12.24
C LEU A 106 5.92 -14.73 -10.84
N ARG A 107 6.89 -13.82 -10.71
CA ARG A 107 7.28 -13.20 -9.43
C ARG A 107 6.55 -11.88 -9.17
N LEU A 108 6.06 -11.25 -10.23
CA LEU A 108 5.47 -9.91 -10.21
C LEU A 108 4.37 -9.71 -9.16
N PRO A 109 3.41 -10.64 -8.94
CA PRO A 109 2.37 -10.43 -7.93
C PRO A 109 2.93 -10.14 -6.53
N ALA A 110 3.93 -10.93 -6.11
CA ALA A 110 4.59 -10.73 -4.83
C ALA A 110 5.45 -9.45 -4.80
N VAL A 111 6.11 -9.11 -5.90
CA VAL A 111 6.89 -7.86 -6.03
C VAL A 111 5.99 -6.64 -5.85
N LEU A 112 4.84 -6.60 -6.55
CA LEU A 112 3.86 -5.53 -6.44
C LEU A 112 3.31 -5.43 -5.01
N ALA A 113 2.96 -6.57 -4.40
CA ALA A 113 2.48 -6.61 -3.02
C ALA A 113 3.52 -6.11 -2.02
N THR A 114 4.79 -6.48 -2.17
CA THR A 114 5.87 -5.95 -1.34
C THR A 114 5.99 -4.44 -1.48
N VAL A 115 6.11 -3.91 -2.71
CA VAL A 115 6.26 -2.46 -2.92
C VAL A 115 5.06 -1.68 -2.36
N TYR A 116 3.84 -2.18 -2.57
CA TYR A 116 2.63 -1.60 -2.01
C TYR A 116 2.62 -1.59 -0.47
N LEU A 117 3.06 -2.67 0.17
CA LEU A 117 3.08 -2.76 1.63
C LEU A 117 4.19 -1.88 2.25
N VAL A 118 5.35 -1.75 1.61
CA VAL A 118 6.37 -0.76 2.02
C VAL A 118 5.80 0.64 1.96
N PHE A 119 5.09 0.97 0.88
CA PHE A 119 4.43 2.26 0.75
C PHE A 119 3.42 2.51 1.87
N ASN A 120 2.56 1.54 2.17
CA ASN A 120 1.53 1.67 3.20
C ASN A 120 2.13 1.88 4.59
N GLU A 121 3.20 1.15 4.94
CA GLU A 121 3.94 1.35 6.19
C GLU A 121 4.59 2.76 6.24
N GLY A 122 5.02 3.28 5.09
CA GLY A 122 5.47 4.67 4.99
C GLY A 122 4.33 5.70 5.14
N TYR A 123 3.20 5.42 4.50
CA TYR A 123 2.06 6.33 4.35
C TYR A 123 1.36 6.63 5.67
N LEU A 124 1.04 5.57 6.44
CA LEU A 124 0.52 5.62 7.81
C LEU A 124 1.18 4.49 8.59
N ALA A 125 2.19 4.85 9.38
CA ALA A 125 3.01 3.86 10.06
C ALA A 125 2.21 3.03 11.06
N SER A 126 2.52 1.74 11.14
CA SER A 126 1.91 0.85 12.13
C SER A 126 2.50 1.05 13.52
N ALA A 127 3.72 1.57 13.59
CA ALA A 127 4.43 1.92 14.81
C ALA A 127 3.75 3.05 15.60
N ARG A 128 4.00 3.09 16.92
CA ARG A 128 3.33 4.02 17.86
C ARG A 128 4.03 5.37 18.01
N ASP A 129 5.29 5.45 17.60
CA ASP A 129 6.21 6.56 17.84
C ASP A 129 6.21 7.60 16.70
N THR A 130 5.92 7.17 15.47
CA THR A 130 5.82 8.07 14.32
C THR A 130 4.50 7.91 13.56
N PRO A 131 3.84 9.00 13.13
CA PRO A 131 2.62 8.89 12.32
C PRO A 131 2.89 8.50 10.86
N GLN A 132 4.08 8.78 10.33
CA GLN A 132 4.47 8.47 8.95
C GLN A 132 5.99 8.27 8.81
N ARG A 133 6.39 7.47 7.81
CA ARG A 133 7.80 7.19 7.48
C ARG A 133 8.08 7.56 6.02
N ARG A 134 8.43 8.84 5.82
CA ARG A 134 8.62 9.45 4.49
C ARG A 134 9.76 8.80 3.68
N ASP A 135 10.75 8.25 4.38
CA ASP A 135 11.84 7.43 3.84
C ASP A 135 11.29 6.21 3.08
N LEU A 136 10.44 5.40 3.74
CA LEU A 136 9.82 4.22 3.13
C LEU A 136 8.90 4.57 1.98
N THR A 137 8.13 5.65 2.12
CA THR A 137 7.24 6.11 1.05
C THR A 137 8.01 6.52 -0.20
N ARG A 138 9.12 7.24 -0.05
CA ARG A 138 9.98 7.64 -1.17
C ARG A 138 10.60 6.42 -1.84
N GLU A 139 11.12 5.50 -1.04
CA GLU A 139 11.70 4.25 -1.53
C GLU A 139 10.70 3.43 -2.36
N ALA A 140 9.49 3.21 -1.82
CA ALA A 140 8.45 2.46 -2.53
C ALA A 140 8.02 3.15 -3.84
N LEU A 141 7.98 4.50 -3.84
CA LEU A 141 7.67 5.27 -5.04
C LEU A 141 8.73 5.09 -6.13
N ASP A 142 10.00 5.12 -5.76
CA ASP A 142 11.11 4.91 -6.69
C ASP A 142 11.12 3.49 -7.24
N LEU A 143 10.86 2.48 -6.39
CA LEU A 143 10.72 1.08 -6.81
C LEU A 143 9.53 0.88 -7.76
N ALA A 144 8.38 1.49 -7.48
CA ALA A 144 7.21 1.38 -8.36
C ALA A 144 7.46 2.02 -9.73
N ARG A 145 8.16 3.16 -9.78
CA ARG A 145 8.55 3.82 -11.03
C ARG A 145 9.53 2.98 -11.85
N GLN A 146 10.55 2.42 -11.20
CA GLN A 146 11.50 1.51 -11.84
C GLN A 146 10.79 0.28 -12.39
N LEU A 147 9.87 -0.33 -11.63
CA LEU A 147 9.09 -1.48 -12.07
C LEU A 147 8.22 -1.16 -13.29
N ALA A 148 7.55 -0.01 -13.29
CA ALA A 148 6.75 0.44 -14.43
C ALA A 148 7.61 0.74 -15.68
N ALA A 149 8.86 1.20 -15.49
CA ALA A 149 9.81 1.39 -16.59
C ALA A 149 10.38 0.07 -17.12
N LEU A 150 10.62 -0.90 -16.24
CA LEU A 150 11.11 -2.23 -16.57
C LEU A 150 10.07 -3.05 -17.35
N MET A 151 8.79 -2.89 -17.01
CA MET A 151 7.68 -3.65 -17.60
C MET A 151 6.61 -2.71 -18.21
N PRO A 152 6.90 -1.98 -19.29
CA PRO A 152 6.00 -0.95 -19.84
C PRO A 152 4.68 -1.51 -20.41
N GLY A 153 4.64 -2.81 -20.74
CA GLY A 153 3.44 -3.51 -21.20
C GLY A 153 2.63 -4.17 -20.07
N GLU A 154 3.01 -3.96 -18.81
CA GLU A 154 2.35 -4.57 -17.65
C GLU A 154 1.45 -3.55 -16.93
N PRO A 155 0.11 -3.65 -17.09
CA PRO A 155 -0.82 -2.67 -16.54
C PRO A 155 -0.76 -2.56 -15.02
N GLU A 156 -0.50 -3.64 -14.28
CA GLU A 156 -0.47 -3.60 -12.82
C GLU A 156 0.77 -2.89 -12.27
N ALA A 157 1.92 -2.98 -12.96
CA ALA A 157 3.11 -2.22 -12.62
C ALA A 157 2.87 -0.71 -12.81
N ALA A 158 2.27 -0.33 -13.94
CA ALA A 158 1.89 1.05 -14.21
C ALA A 158 0.79 1.55 -13.25
N GLY A 159 -0.17 0.69 -12.92
CA GLY A 159 -1.25 0.94 -11.96
C GLY A 159 -0.71 1.21 -10.56
N LEU A 160 0.17 0.35 -10.04
CA LEU A 160 0.80 0.56 -8.74
C LEU A 160 1.58 1.87 -8.70
N ALA A 161 2.41 2.16 -9.71
CA ALA A 161 3.13 3.43 -9.78
C ALA A 161 2.18 4.64 -9.75
N ALA A 162 1.10 4.61 -10.54
CA ALA A 162 0.11 5.68 -10.53
C ALA A 162 -0.60 5.82 -9.17
N LEU A 163 -0.98 4.72 -8.53
CA LEU A 163 -1.59 4.71 -7.21
C LEU A 163 -0.70 5.39 -6.15
N LEU A 164 0.59 5.04 -6.13
CA LEU A 164 1.53 5.60 -5.17
C LEU A 164 1.77 7.09 -5.43
N GLU A 165 1.97 7.48 -6.69
CA GLU A 165 2.15 8.88 -7.08
C GLU A 165 0.94 9.76 -6.73
N LEU A 166 -0.28 9.28 -6.98
CA LEU A 166 -1.52 9.99 -6.63
C LEU A 166 -1.65 10.21 -5.12
N ASN A 167 -1.29 9.21 -4.32
CA ASN A 167 -1.31 9.35 -2.87
C ASN A 167 -0.24 10.31 -2.35
N GLU A 168 0.94 10.34 -3.00
CA GLU A 168 2.04 11.22 -2.61
C GLU A 168 1.90 12.65 -3.07
N ALA A 169 1.22 12.90 -4.17
CA ALA A 169 0.97 14.26 -4.67
C ALA A 169 0.20 15.13 -3.65
N ARG A 170 -0.49 14.52 -2.69
CA ARG A 170 -1.22 15.20 -1.60
C ARG A 170 -0.54 15.11 -0.23
N ALA A 171 0.66 14.55 -0.14
CA ALA A 171 1.29 14.26 1.15
C ALA A 171 1.53 15.52 2.01
N ALA A 172 1.78 16.67 1.38
CA ALA A 172 2.03 17.95 2.05
C ALA A 172 0.83 18.51 2.84
N THR A 173 -0.38 17.96 2.62
CA THR A 173 -1.62 18.39 3.28
C THR A 173 -2.23 17.30 4.14
N ARG A 174 -1.59 16.13 4.26
CA ARG A 174 -2.11 14.98 5.01
C ARG A 174 -2.04 15.18 6.52
N PHE A 175 -1.07 15.99 6.97
CA PHE A 175 -0.86 16.35 8.35
C PHE A 175 -0.79 17.87 8.48
N ASP A 176 -1.32 18.41 9.57
CA ASP A 176 -1.14 19.82 9.92
C ASP A 176 0.23 20.09 10.58
N ALA A 177 0.48 21.34 10.96
CA ALA A 177 1.74 21.76 11.57
C ALA A 177 2.00 21.07 12.92
N GLU A 178 0.96 20.59 13.60
CA GLU A 178 1.03 19.84 14.84
C GLU A 178 1.15 18.32 14.63
N GLY A 179 1.28 17.87 13.38
CA GLY A 179 1.41 16.45 13.03
C GLY A 179 0.10 15.66 13.14
N ARG A 180 -1.04 16.34 13.19
CA ARG A 180 -2.36 15.71 13.30
C ARG A 180 -2.91 15.39 11.92
N LEU A 181 -3.62 14.27 11.82
CA LEU A 181 -4.22 13.85 10.56
C LEU A 181 -5.30 14.85 10.10
N VAL A 182 -5.25 15.24 8.83
CA VAL A 182 -6.25 16.09 8.17
C VAL A 182 -7.10 15.22 7.23
N LEU A 183 -8.43 15.25 7.40
CA LEU A 183 -9.35 14.45 6.59
C LEU A 183 -9.30 14.88 5.13
N LEU A 184 -9.51 13.94 4.20
CA LEU A 184 -9.43 14.23 2.76
C LEU A 184 -10.38 15.36 2.31
N GLU A 185 -11.52 15.51 2.96
CA GLU A 185 -12.46 16.61 2.70
C GLU A 185 -11.91 17.98 3.13
N GLU A 186 -11.08 18.00 4.17
CA GLU A 186 -10.50 19.20 4.80
C GLU A 186 -9.12 19.57 4.22
N GLN A 187 -8.50 18.67 3.42
CA GLN A 187 -7.19 18.95 2.82
C GLN A 187 -7.26 20.09 1.79
N ASP A 188 -6.31 21.01 1.91
CA ASP A 188 -6.14 22.12 0.97
C ASP A 188 -5.61 21.63 -0.39
N ARG A 189 -6.53 21.45 -1.33
CA ARG A 189 -6.24 20.98 -2.69
C ARG A 189 -5.34 21.92 -3.50
N THR A 190 -5.23 23.20 -3.13
CA THR A 190 -4.36 24.16 -3.84
C THR A 190 -2.88 23.86 -3.62
N ARG A 191 -2.56 23.12 -2.56
CA ARG A 191 -1.20 22.69 -2.20
C ARG A 191 -0.86 21.29 -2.72
N TRP A 192 -1.74 20.66 -3.49
CA TRP A 192 -1.46 19.36 -4.10
C TRP A 192 -0.53 19.53 -5.31
N ASP A 193 0.37 18.56 -5.52
CA ASP A 193 1.24 18.55 -6.69
C ASP A 193 0.42 18.19 -7.94
N ARG A 194 -0.09 19.22 -8.60
CA ARG A 194 -0.95 19.06 -9.77
C ARG A 194 -0.22 18.38 -10.93
N ARG A 195 1.07 18.64 -11.10
CA ARG A 195 1.88 18.03 -12.16
C ARG A 195 2.04 16.52 -11.92
N ALA A 196 2.30 16.12 -10.68
CA ALA A 196 2.37 14.71 -10.30
C ALA A 196 1.01 14.00 -10.52
N ILE A 197 -0.10 14.62 -10.14
CA ILE A 197 -1.45 14.08 -10.36
C ILE A 197 -1.71 13.87 -11.86
N GLU A 198 -1.40 14.87 -12.69
CA GLU A 198 -1.63 14.80 -14.14
C GLU A 198 -0.74 13.74 -14.81
N ALA A 199 0.52 13.62 -14.39
CA ALA A 199 1.44 12.59 -14.87
C ALA A 199 0.98 11.18 -14.49
N ALA A 200 0.56 10.97 -13.23
CA ALA A 200 0.04 9.70 -12.75
C ALA A 200 -1.27 9.33 -13.48
N ALA A 201 -2.19 10.28 -13.67
CA ALA A 201 -3.42 10.07 -14.42
C ALA A 201 -3.15 9.74 -15.90
N ALA A 202 -2.14 10.35 -16.51
CA ALA A 202 -1.72 10.01 -17.88
C ALA A 202 -1.15 8.58 -17.97
N ARG A 203 -0.35 8.15 -16.98
CA ARG A 203 0.13 6.77 -16.91
C ARG A 203 -1.03 5.79 -16.74
N LEU A 204 -1.97 6.09 -15.85
CA LEU A 204 -3.17 5.29 -15.63
C LEU A 204 -3.99 5.14 -16.92
N ARG A 205 -4.27 6.24 -17.63
CA ARG A 205 -5.01 6.20 -18.90
C ARG A 205 -4.36 5.28 -19.94
N ARG A 206 -3.03 5.29 -20.06
CA ARG A 206 -2.30 4.38 -20.96
C ARG A 206 -2.38 2.92 -20.50
N ALA A 207 -2.30 2.65 -19.21
CA ALA A 207 -2.39 1.30 -18.69
C ALA A 207 -3.79 0.69 -18.87
N VAL A 208 -4.84 1.49 -18.74
CA VAL A 208 -6.23 1.07 -18.97
C VAL A 208 -6.46 0.60 -20.41
N THR A 209 -5.75 1.15 -21.41
CA THR A 209 -5.90 0.68 -22.81
C THR A 209 -5.35 -0.72 -23.05
N LEU A 210 -4.65 -1.32 -22.09
CA LEU A 210 -4.14 -2.69 -22.17
C LEU A 210 -5.19 -3.76 -21.79
N ASP A 211 -6.38 -3.33 -21.36
CA ASP A 211 -7.60 -4.15 -21.14
C ASP A 211 -7.41 -5.42 -20.30
N ARG A 212 -6.55 -5.32 -19.27
CA ARG A 212 -6.30 -6.39 -18.29
C ARG A 212 -6.27 -5.80 -16.88
N PRO A 213 -7.39 -5.28 -16.35
CA PRO A 213 -7.41 -4.60 -15.07
C PRO A 213 -7.17 -5.59 -13.92
N GLY A 214 -6.16 -5.32 -13.10
CA GLY A 214 -5.95 -6.00 -11.82
C GLY A 214 -6.19 -5.05 -10.63
N PRO A 215 -5.89 -5.53 -9.41
CA PRO A 215 -6.19 -4.80 -8.18
C PRO A 215 -5.53 -3.42 -8.09
N TYR A 216 -4.28 -3.27 -8.53
CA TYR A 216 -3.54 -2.01 -8.40
C TYR A 216 -4.00 -0.97 -9.41
N LEU A 217 -4.29 -1.37 -10.65
CA LEU A 217 -4.85 -0.46 -11.66
C LEU A 217 -6.22 0.08 -11.22
N LEU A 218 -7.08 -0.79 -10.68
CA LEU A 218 -8.41 -0.39 -10.18
C LEU A 218 -8.31 0.51 -8.95
N GLN A 219 -7.42 0.21 -8.00
CA GLN A 219 -7.15 1.10 -6.86
C GLN A 219 -6.59 2.46 -7.31
N ALA A 220 -5.71 2.48 -8.31
CA ALA A 220 -5.20 3.73 -8.89
C ALA A 220 -6.32 4.56 -9.52
N ALA A 221 -7.26 3.91 -10.20
CA ALA A 221 -8.44 4.59 -10.74
C ALA A 221 -9.33 5.19 -9.65
N ILE A 222 -9.55 4.49 -8.54
CA ILE A 222 -10.27 5.03 -7.38
C ILE A 222 -9.53 6.25 -6.80
N ALA A 223 -8.21 6.15 -6.60
CA ALA A 223 -7.41 7.27 -6.12
C ALA A 223 -7.45 8.48 -7.09
N ALA A 224 -7.48 8.21 -8.40
CA ALA A 224 -7.56 9.25 -9.42
C ALA A 224 -8.89 10.02 -9.37
N GLN A 225 -10.02 9.35 -9.08
CA GLN A 225 -11.32 10.02 -8.91
C GLN A 225 -11.25 11.08 -7.80
N HIS A 226 -10.59 10.77 -6.69
CA HIS A 226 -10.38 11.74 -5.61
C HIS A 226 -9.39 12.84 -5.97
N ALA A 227 -8.26 12.49 -6.59
CA ALA A 227 -7.18 13.42 -6.87
C ALA A 227 -7.52 14.42 -7.99
N LEU A 228 -8.34 14.02 -8.95
CA LEU A 228 -8.74 14.85 -10.08
C LEU A 228 -9.97 15.71 -9.78
N ALA A 229 -10.76 15.36 -8.76
CA ALA A 229 -11.92 16.14 -8.36
C ALA A 229 -11.51 17.54 -7.86
N PRO A 230 -12.14 18.62 -8.35
CA PRO A 230 -11.78 19.99 -7.96
C PRO A 230 -12.11 20.28 -6.49
N THR A 231 -13.12 19.62 -5.94
CA THR A 231 -13.51 19.68 -4.53
C THR A 231 -13.96 18.30 -4.06
N TYR A 232 -14.00 18.08 -2.74
CA TYR A 232 -14.48 16.81 -2.18
C TYR A 232 -15.93 16.50 -2.59
N ALA A 233 -16.81 17.49 -2.54
CA ALA A 233 -18.22 17.36 -2.93
C ALA A 233 -18.42 17.03 -4.43
N ARG A 234 -17.42 17.32 -5.28
CA ARG A 234 -17.45 17.00 -6.72
C ARG A 234 -16.71 15.71 -7.06
N THR A 235 -16.38 14.88 -6.07
CA THR A 235 -15.87 13.52 -6.28
C THR A 235 -16.96 12.68 -6.95
N ASP A 236 -16.61 11.93 -7.99
CA ASP A 236 -17.53 11.02 -8.64
C ASP A 236 -17.66 9.70 -7.84
N TRP A 237 -18.54 9.74 -6.83
CA TRP A 237 -18.79 8.59 -5.96
C TRP A 237 -19.46 7.42 -6.68
N ALA A 238 -20.25 7.69 -7.73
CA ALA A 238 -20.85 6.63 -8.53
C ALA A 238 -19.77 5.86 -9.32
N ALA A 239 -18.82 6.58 -9.93
CA ALA A 239 -17.66 5.94 -10.57
C ALA A 239 -16.79 5.17 -9.56
N ILE A 240 -16.53 5.74 -8.37
CA ILE A 240 -15.79 5.04 -7.32
C ILE A 240 -16.50 3.75 -6.90
N ARG A 241 -17.82 3.77 -6.71
CA ARG A 241 -18.58 2.57 -6.36
C ARG A 241 -18.47 1.49 -7.45
N GLY A 242 -18.63 1.85 -8.72
CA GLY A 242 -18.47 0.91 -9.84
C GLY A 242 -17.04 0.36 -9.97
N LEU A 243 -16.02 1.16 -9.66
CA LEU A 243 -14.63 0.70 -9.59
C LEU A 243 -14.43 -0.30 -8.43
N TYR A 244 -15.05 -0.07 -7.28
CA TYR A 244 -15.04 -1.03 -6.18
C TYR A 244 -15.79 -2.32 -6.51
N ASP A 245 -16.92 -2.25 -7.23
CA ASP A 245 -17.63 -3.43 -7.74
C ASP A 245 -16.70 -4.27 -8.64
N THR A 246 -15.99 -3.62 -9.56
CA THR A 246 -15.02 -4.29 -10.44
C THR A 246 -13.83 -4.85 -9.65
N LEU A 247 -13.28 -4.09 -8.69
CA LEU A 247 -12.19 -4.51 -7.83
C LEU A 247 -12.57 -5.75 -7.00
N TYR A 248 -13.82 -5.84 -6.55
CA TYR A 248 -14.29 -6.99 -5.79
C TYR A 248 -14.30 -8.28 -6.61
N LEU A 249 -14.54 -8.22 -7.93
CA LEU A 249 -14.49 -9.39 -8.81
C LEU A 249 -13.09 -9.99 -8.89
N VAL A 250 -12.04 -9.16 -8.85
CA VAL A 250 -10.64 -9.61 -8.94
C VAL A 250 -9.98 -9.80 -7.57
N GLN A 251 -10.47 -9.12 -6.52
CA GLN A 251 -9.93 -9.17 -5.16
C GLN A 251 -11.07 -9.18 -4.11
N PRO A 252 -11.74 -10.34 -3.90
CA PRO A 252 -12.95 -10.44 -3.08
C PRO A 252 -12.67 -10.44 -1.56
N THR A 253 -12.15 -9.32 -1.06
CA THR A 253 -11.77 -9.17 0.36
C THR A 253 -12.81 -8.34 1.13
N PRO A 254 -12.96 -8.55 2.45
CA PRO A 254 -13.80 -7.70 3.30
C PRO A 254 -13.39 -6.23 3.29
N VAL A 255 -12.09 -5.93 3.10
CA VAL A 255 -11.57 -4.56 3.05
C VAL A 255 -12.04 -3.85 1.78
N VAL A 256 -12.04 -4.53 0.63
CA VAL A 256 -12.61 -3.99 -0.62
C VAL A 256 -14.11 -3.71 -0.47
N ARG A 257 -14.86 -4.63 0.16
CA ARG A 257 -16.29 -4.42 0.49
C ARG A 257 -16.51 -3.24 1.43
N LEU A 258 -15.64 -3.05 2.43
CA LEU A 258 -15.71 -1.89 3.33
C LEU A 258 -15.50 -0.58 2.55
N GLY A 259 -14.52 -0.53 1.65
CA GLY A 259 -14.29 0.62 0.77
C GLY A 259 -15.49 0.93 -0.13
N ARG A 260 -16.11 -0.12 -0.70
CA ARG A 260 -17.36 0.01 -1.47
C ARG A 260 -18.48 0.62 -0.63
N ALA A 261 -18.68 0.18 0.62
CA ALA A 261 -19.72 0.69 1.49
C ALA A 261 -19.53 2.18 1.82
N VAL A 262 -18.29 2.66 1.90
CA VAL A 262 -18.00 4.11 2.00
C VAL A 262 -18.51 4.84 0.76
N ALA A 263 -18.36 4.29 -0.44
CA ALA A 263 -18.93 4.90 -1.65
C ALA A 263 -20.47 4.85 -1.65
N THR A 264 -21.07 3.75 -1.17
CA THR A 264 -22.53 3.61 -0.98
C THR A 264 -23.11 4.73 -0.11
N ARG A 265 -22.38 5.21 0.91
CA ARG A 265 -22.81 6.36 1.76
C ARG A 265 -23.17 7.58 0.92
N TYR A 266 -22.41 7.84 -0.13
CA TYR A 266 -22.56 9.03 -0.97
C TYR A 266 -23.53 8.83 -2.14
N THR A 267 -23.84 7.59 -2.53
CA THR A 267 -24.78 7.30 -3.61
C THR A 267 -26.19 6.97 -3.12
N ASP A 268 -26.28 6.14 -2.07
CA ASP A 268 -27.54 5.54 -1.60
C ASP A 268 -27.88 5.99 -0.16
N GLY A 269 -26.94 6.68 0.50
CA GLY A 269 -27.12 7.24 1.83
C GLY A 269 -26.52 6.40 2.97
N PRO A 270 -26.43 6.99 4.17
CA PRO A 270 -25.73 6.39 5.31
C PRO A 270 -26.40 5.12 5.85
N ALA A 271 -27.73 4.99 5.73
CA ALA A 271 -28.44 3.79 6.18
C ALA A 271 -28.10 2.55 5.35
N ALA A 272 -28.07 2.68 4.01
CA ALA A 272 -27.68 1.60 3.10
C ALA A 272 -26.21 1.20 3.32
N ALA A 273 -25.32 2.18 3.45
CA ALA A 273 -23.92 1.94 3.76
C ALA A 273 -23.72 1.23 5.10
N LEU A 274 -24.48 1.60 6.14
CA LEU A 274 -24.37 0.97 7.46
C LEU A 274 -24.78 -0.50 7.41
N ALA A 275 -25.83 -0.85 6.67
CA ALA A 275 -26.23 -2.24 6.46
C ALA A 275 -25.09 -3.05 5.81
N GLU A 276 -24.47 -2.52 4.75
CA GLU A 276 -23.32 -3.18 4.10
C GLU A 276 -22.12 -3.33 5.05
N VAL A 277 -21.87 -2.34 5.92
CA VAL A 277 -20.79 -2.40 6.92
C VAL A 277 -21.08 -3.43 8.00
N ASP A 278 -22.31 -3.51 8.49
CA ASP A 278 -22.70 -4.44 9.58
C ASP A 278 -22.60 -5.91 9.14
N GLU A 279 -22.84 -6.23 7.86
CA GLU A 279 -22.60 -7.57 7.29
C GLU A 279 -21.14 -8.04 7.44
N LEU A 280 -20.19 -7.11 7.54
CA LEU A 280 -18.76 -7.42 7.64
C LEU A 280 -18.29 -7.66 9.08
N ALA A 281 -19.16 -7.50 10.09
CA ALA A 281 -18.80 -7.53 11.50
C ALA A 281 -18.01 -8.78 11.92
N GLN A 282 -18.43 -9.96 11.46
CA GLN A 282 -17.76 -11.22 11.80
C GLN A 282 -16.31 -11.28 11.30
N ARG A 283 -16.03 -10.68 10.14
CA ARG A 283 -14.71 -10.75 9.49
C ARG A 283 -13.80 -9.58 9.87
N LEU A 284 -14.36 -8.46 10.31
CA LEU A 284 -13.63 -7.20 10.55
C LEU A 284 -13.75 -6.65 11.98
N SER A 285 -14.26 -7.42 12.94
CA SER A 285 -14.40 -6.99 14.35
C SER A 285 -13.07 -6.58 15.01
N GLY A 286 -11.94 -7.12 14.55
CA GLY A 286 -10.58 -6.73 14.98
C GLY A 286 -9.97 -5.58 14.18
N TYR A 287 -10.67 -5.01 13.21
CA TYR A 287 -10.15 -4.03 12.27
C TYR A 287 -10.63 -2.62 12.59
N ARG A 288 -9.71 -1.73 12.97
CA ARG A 288 -10.04 -0.37 13.43
C ARG A 288 -10.85 0.45 12.42
N LEU A 289 -10.57 0.33 11.11
CA LEU A 289 -11.25 1.14 10.09
C LEU A 289 -12.70 0.71 9.91
N TRP A 290 -13.04 -0.57 10.16
CA TRP A 290 -14.43 -1.02 10.18
C TRP A 290 -15.22 -0.28 11.28
N HIS A 291 -14.68 -0.24 12.50
CA HIS A 291 -15.27 0.50 13.62
C HIS A 291 -15.36 2.01 13.33
N SER A 292 -14.32 2.61 12.74
CA SER A 292 -14.28 4.04 12.40
C SER A 292 -15.35 4.40 11.36
N THR A 293 -15.47 3.62 10.29
CA THR A 293 -16.51 3.80 9.26
C THR A 293 -17.90 3.64 9.85
N ARG A 294 -18.13 2.59 10.64
CA ARG A 294 -19.41 2.36 11.33
C ARG A 294 -19.78 3.54 12.21
N ALA A 295 -18.83 4.08 12.98
CA ALA A 295 -19.04 5.24 13.84
C ALA A 295 -19.41 6.53 13.08
N GLU A 296 -18.85 6.75 11.89
CA GLU A 296 -19.24 7.89 11.04
C GLU A 296 -20.68 7.73 10.53
N LEU A 297 -21.04 6.56 10.03
CA LEU A 297 -22.38 6.29 9.52
C LEU A 297 -23.44 6.39 10.61
N LEU A 298 -23.14 5.93 11.82
CA LEU A 298 -24.04 6.07 12.97
C LEU A 298 -24.27 7.53 13.37
N ARG A 299 -23.22 8.37 13.31
CA ARG A 299 -23.35 9.82 13.54
C ARG A 299 -24.22 10.49 12.49
N ASP A 300 -24.04 10.15 11.22
CA ASP A 300 -24.88 10.69 10.15
C ASP A 300 -26.37 10.34 10.33
N LEU A 301 -26.65 9.25 11.05
CA LEU A 301 -28.01 8.78 11.38
C LEU A 301 -28.51 9.26 12.75
N GLY A 302 -27.75 10.11 13.47
CA GLY A 302 -28.11 10.60 14.81
C GLY A 302 -28.03 9.54 15.93
N ARG A 303 -27.32 8.43 15.71
CA ARG A 303 -27.15 7.33 16.68
C ARG A 303 -25.87 7.53 17.51
N ASP A 304 -25.84 8.63 18.26
CA ASP A 304 -24.62 9.15 18.88
C ASP A 304 -23.97 8.21 19.90
N GLU A 305 -24.77 7.55 20.75
CA GLU A 305 -24.24 6.60 21.74
C GLU A 305 -23.54 5.40 21.09
N GLU A 306 -24.16 4.83 20.06
CA GLU A 306 -23.58 3.72 19.30
C GLU A 306 -22.35 4.16 18.51
N ALA A 307 -22.36 5.37 17.98
CA ALA A 307 -21.19 5.95 17.32
C ALA A 307 -20.02 6.16 18.29
N ALA A 308 -20.31 6.60 19.51
CA ALA A 308 -19.31 6.76 20.56
C ALA A 308 -18.71 5.41 20.97
N GLU A 309 -19.52 4.34 21.08
CA GLU A 309 -19.04 2.97 21.32
C GLU A 309 -18.12 2.51 20.18
N ALA A 310 -18.57 2.62 18.94
CA ALA A 310 -17.77 2.24 17.78
C ALA A 310 -16.46 3.05 17.70
N THR A 311 -16.48 4.34 18.02
CA THR A 311 -15.27 5.19 18.07
C THR A 311 -14.32 4.75 19.18
N ARG A 312 -14.83 4.39 20.37
CA ARG A 312 -14.02 3.86 21.48
C ARG A 312 -13.34 2.54 21.09
N ARG A 313 -14.05 1.65 20.38
CA ARG A 313 -13.48 0.41 19.84
C ARG A 313 -12.41 0.68 18.76
N ALA A 314 -12.66 1.61 17.85
CA ALA A 314 -11.66 2.03 16.86
C ALA A 314 -10.39 2.57 17.54
N LEU A 315 -10.54 3.41 18.56
CA LEU A 315 -9.42 3.98 19.32
C LEU A 315 -8.61 2.91 20.07
N ALA A 316 -9.27 1.90 20.63
CA ALA A 316 -8.60 0.79 21.30
C ALA A 316 -7.72 -0.05 20.34
N LEU A 317 -8.16 -0.18 19.08
CA LEU A 317 -7.46 -0.94 18.04
C LEU A 317 -6.44 -0.10 17.25
N ALA A 318 -6.52 1.23 17.30
CA ALA A 318 -5.61 2.12 16.60
C ALA A 318 -4.22 2.17 17.27
N THR A 319 -3.17 1.98 16.46
CA THR A 319 -1.78 2.03 16.90
C THR A 319 -1.10 3.34 16.52
N ASN A 320 -1.39 3.86 15.33
CA ASN A 320 -0.80 5.10 14.82
C ASN A 320 -1.19 6.31 15.67
N PRO A 321 -0.24 7.16 16.10
CA PRO A 321 -0.54 8.28 17.01
C PRO A 321 -1.50 9.31 16.41
N ALA A 322 -1.41 9.62 15.11
CA ALA A 322 -2.30 10.59 14.47
C ALA A 322 -3.73 10.07 14.28
N GLU A 323 -3.91 8.77 13.99
CA GLU A 323 -5.22 8.14 13.97
C GLU A 323 -5.86 8.15 15.37
N ARG A 324 -5.09 7.83 16.41
CA ARG A 324 -5.55 7.85 17.80
C ARG A 324 -5.99 9.25 18.23
N GLU A 325 -5.18 10.26 17.93
CA GLU A 325 -5.48 11.68 18.18
C GLU A 325 -6.79 12.13 17.49
N LEU A 326 -6.99 11.74 16.22
CA LEU A 326 -8.23 12.01 15.49
C LEU A 326 -9.45 11.35 16.15
N LEU A 327 -9.35 10.08 16.52
CA LEU A 327 -10.43 9.34 17.15
C LEU A 327 -10.75 9.87 18.56
N ALA A 328 -9.74 10.26 19.34
CA ALA A 328 -9.91 10.87 20.65
C ALA A 328 -10.63 12.23 20.56
N ARG A 329 -10.24 13.08 19.60
CA ARG A 329 -10.92 14.36 19.35
C ARG A 329 -12.39 14.16 18.98
N ARG A 330 -12.70 13.18 18.13
CA ARG A 330 -14.10 12.84 17.77
C ARG A 330 -14.95 12.43 18.98
N LEU A 331 -14.36 11.75 19.97
CA LEU A 331 -15.05 11.45 21.23
C LEU A 331 -15.28 12.69 22.09
N GLY A 332 -14.29 13.60 22.14
CA GLY A 332 -14.39 14.85 22.90
C GLY A 332 -15.34 15.88 22.29
N SER A 333 -15.46 15.93 20.96
CA SER A 333 -16.37 16.84 20.24
C SER A 333 -17.84 16.40 20.30
N GLY A 334 -18.12 15.16 20.70
CA GLY A 334 -19.48 14.62 20.83
C GLY A 334 -20.33 15.28 21.93
N SER A 335 -19.80 16.25 22.69
CA SER A 335 -20.59 17.03 23.67
C SER A 335 -21.02 18.42 23.19
N LEU A 336 -20.54 18.92 22.05
CA LEU A 336 -20.77 20.32 21.64
C LEU A 336 -20.81 20.51 20.10
N SER A 337 -21.95 20.23 19.47
CA SER A 337 -22.64 21.12 18.48
C SER A 337 -23.41 20.36 17.39
N PRO A 338 -24.62 20.81 17.03
CA PRO A 338 -25.38 20.30 15.88
C PRO A 338 -24.78 20.89 14.58
N ARG A 339 -24.57 20.05 13.55
CA ARG A 339 -24.24 20.53 12.20
C ARG A 339 -25.53 20.77 11.41
N VAL A 340 -25.61 21.98 10.85
CA VAL A 340 -26.73 22.51 10.08
C VAL A 340 -26.80 21.83 8.70
N GLY A 341 -28.04 21.43 8.36
CA GLY A 341 -28.67 21.21 7.03
C GLY A 341 -27.81 20.98 5.80
#